data_AF-A0A919PSE5-F1
#
_entry.id   AF-A0A919PSE5-F1
#
_cell.length_a   1.000
_cell.length_b   1.000
_cell.length_c   1.000
_cell.angle_alpha   90.00
_cell.angle_beta   90.00
_cell.angle_gamma   90.00
#
_symmetry.space_group_name_H-M   'P 1'
#
loop_
_entity.id
_entity.type
_entity.pdbx_description
1 polymer ?
#
loop_
_entity_poly.entity_id
_entity_poly.type
_entity_poly.pdbx_seq_one_letter_code
_entity_poly.pdbx_strand_id
1 'polypeptide(L)'
;MTAIVGLVHTGTVYIGGDSAGASGWSLTVRADSKVFHNNGYLFGFTTSFRMGQLIRYALKPPKPVGDIERFMATRFIDSVREALKAGGWARRDSEREEGGTFLVGVKGRLFTVHDDYQVAEAADGYAAVGVGDEIALGALFATAGSRMAPQRRVEVALRAAERFSAGVRGPFVCLSQPPSALPS
;
A
#
# COMPACT_ATOMS: atom_id res chain seq x y z
N MET A 1 -5.73 -11.95 -3.91
CA MET A 1 -4.78 -12.15 -5.01
C MET A 1 -4.20 -10.80 -5.41
N THR A 2 -3.07 -10.43 -4.81
CA THR A 2 -2.39 -9.15 -5.01
C THR A 2 -0.96 -9.25 -4.50
N ALA A 3 -0.06 -8.45 -5.05
CA ALA A 3 1.15 -8.00 -4.35
C ALA A 3 1.24 -6.47 -4.43
N ILE A 4 1.33 -5.82 -3.27
CA ILE A 4 1.74 -4.42 -3.15
C ILE A 4 3.06 -4.40 -2.43
N VAL A 5 4.03 -3.65 -2.97
CA VAL A 5 5.40 -3.61 -2.49
C VAL A 5 5.81 -2.16 -2.28
N GLY A 6 6.29 -1.83 -1.08
CA GLY A 6 6.73 -0.50 -0.71
C GLY A 6 8.22 -0.50 -0.33
N LEU A 7 8.94 0.55 -0.73
CA LEU A 7 10.34 0.77 -0.40
C LEU A 7 10.58 2.25 -0.11
N VAL A 8 11.25 2.54 1.00
CA VAL A 8 11.79 3.86 1.31
C VAL A 8 13.24 3.91 0.88
N HIS A 9 13.60 4.95 0.12
CA HIS A 9 14.99 5.23 -0.22
C HIS A 9 15.22 6.74 -0.21
N THR A 10 16.19 7.19 0.60
CA THR A 10 16.59 8.60 0.71
C THR A 10 15.39 9.54 0.89
N GLY A 11 14.46 9.18 1.79
CA GLY A 11 13.24 9.96 2.08
C GLY A 11 12.17 9.95 0.98
N THR A 12 12.38 9.22 -0.12
CA THR A 12 11.37 8.96 -1.15
C THR A 12 10.69 7.63 -0.87
N VAL A 13 9.36 7.60 -0.94
CA VAL A 13 8.59 6.36 -0.84
C VAL A 13 8.21 5.88 -2.23
N TYR A 14 8.52 4.63 -2.53
CA TYR A 14 8.11 3.94 -3.75
C TYR A 14 7.07 2.91 -3.39
N ILE A 15 5.94 2.88 -4.09
CA ILE A 15 4.95 1.81 -3.96
C ILE A 15 4.66 1.27 -5.36
N GLY A 16 4.79 -0.05 -5.50
CA GLY A 16 4.45 -0.82 -6.68
C GLY A 16 3.32 -1.79 -6.40
N GLY A 17 2.51 -2.07 -7.41
CA GLY A 17 1.40 -3.01 -7.31
C GLY A 17 1.13 -3.74 -8.61
N ASP A 18 0.60 -4.95 -8.46
CA ASP A 18 0.16 -5.79 -9.57
C ASP A 18 -1.25 -5.42 -10.06
N SER A 19 -1.64 -6.02 -11.19
CA SER A 19 -2.92 -5.77 -11.87
C SER A 19 -3.90 -6.94 -11.80
N ALA A 20 -3.63 -8.00 -11.03
CA ALA A 20 -4.60 -9.09 -10.90
C ALA A 20 -5.87 -8.65 -10.16
N GLY A 21 -7.02 -8.83 -10.79
CA GLY A 21 -8.31 -8.94 -10.09
C GLY A 21 -8.80 -10.37 -10.20
N ALA A 22 -9.31 -10.94 -9.12
CA ALA A 22 -9.61 -12.36 -9.12
C ALA A 22 -10.84 -12.73 -8.31
N SER A 23 -11.53 -13.77 -8.77
CA SER A 23 -12.76 -14.31 -8.20
C SER A 23 -12.75 -15.82 -8.34
N GLY A 24 -12.62 -16.54 -7.22
CA GLY A 24 -12.38 -17.98 -7.24
C GLY A 24 -11.07 -18.31 -7.98
N TRP A 25 -11.15 -19.11 -9.05
CA TRP A 25 -10.02 -19.46 -9.90
C TRP A 25 -9.86 -18.56 -11.13
N SER A 26 -10.80 -17.63 -11.35
CA SER A 26 -10.77 -16.72 -12.49
C SER A 26 -9.91 -15.50 -12.18
N LEU A 27 -9.07 -15.12 -13.14
CA LEU A 27 -8.21 -13.95 -13.08
C LEU A 27 -8.55 -13.01 -14.24
N THR A 28 -8.63 -11.72 -13.94
CA THR A 28 -8.75 -10.63 -14.90
C THR A 28 -7.64 -9.64 -14.65
N VAL A 29 -6.89 -9.29 -15.68
CA VAL A 29 -5.94 -8.18 -15.61
C VAL A 29 -6.75 -6.88 -15.63
N ARG A 30 -6.71 -6.13 -14.53
CA ARG A 30 -7.48 -4.91 -14.32
C ARG A 30 -6.75 -3.69 -14.88
N ALA A 31 -7.48 -2.83 -15.57
CA ALA A 31 -6.96 -1.58 -16.14
C ALA A 31 -6.81 -0.47 -15.09
N ASP A 32 -7.66 -0.46 -14.06
CA ASP A 32 -7.53 0.41 -12.90
C ASP A 32 -6.39 -0.05 -11.98
N SER A 33 -5.50 0.88 -11.68
CA SER A 33 -4.35 0.64 -10.81
C SER A 33 -4.73 0.48 -9.34
N LYS A 34 -4.07 -0.47 -8.66
CA LYS A 34 -4.09 -0.59 -7.19
C LYS A 34 -3.24 0.46 -6.47
N VAL A 35 -2.38 1.16 -7.21
CA VAL A 35 -1.45 2.18 -6.72
C VAL A 35 -1.84 3.56 -7.23
N PHE A 36 -1.95 4.55 -6.34
CA PHE A 36 -2.38 5.90 -6.69
C PHE A 36 -1.98 6.94 -5.64
N HIS A 37 -1.99 8.22 -6.03
CA HIS A 37 -1.91 9.34 -5.10
C HIS A 37 -3.30 9.84 -4.69
N ASN A 38 -3.42 10.28 -3.43
CA ASN A 38 -4.56 11.04 -2.95
C ASN A 38 -4.08 12.08 -1.90
N ASN A 39 -4.25 13.37 -2.20
CA ASN A 39 -3.97 14.50 -1.29
C ASN A 39 -2.60 14.47 -0.58
N GLY A 40 -1.53 14.17 -1.32
CA GLY A 40 -0.16 14.17 -0.79
C GLY A 40 0.26 12.88 -0.05
N TYR A 41 -0.54 11.83 -0.23
CA TYR A 41 -0.22 10.46 0.17
C TYR A 41 -0.10 9.59 -1.08
N LEU A 42 0.70 8.53 -0.98
CA LEU A 42 0.82 7.47 -1.98
C LEU A 42 0.26 6.18 -1.39
N PHE A 43 -0.63 5.51 -2.10
CA PHE A 43 -1.31 4.30 -1.63
C PHE A 43 -1.04 3.11 -2.54
N GLY A 44 -1.07 1.91 -1.96
CA GLY A 44 -1.24 0.65 -2.68
C GLY A 44 -2.08 -0.32 -1.85
N PHE A 45 -3.17 -0.88 -2.41
CA PHE A 45 -4.11 -1.70 -1.65
C PHE A 45 -4.22 -3.14 -2.15
N THR A 46 -4.66 -4.06 -1.28
CA THR A 46 -4.94 -5.45 -1.65
C THR A 46 -6.41 -5.85 -1.53
N THR A 47 -6.97 -5.84 -0.31
CA THR A 47 -8.18 -6.57 0.10
C THR A 47 -9.36 -6.53 -0.87
N SER A 48 -9.70 -5.35 -1.39
CA SER A 48 -10.86 -5.18 -2.27
C SER A 48 -10.71 -3.97 -3.17
N PHE A 49 -11.10 -4.11 -4.44
CA PHE A 49 -11.19 -2.97 -5.36
C PHE A 49 -12.17 -1.91 -4.86
N ARG A 50 -13.29 -2.31 -4.23
CA ARG A 50 -14.24 -1.35 -3.66
C ARG A 50 -13.60 -0.53 -2.53
N MET A 51 -12.86 -1.18 -1.65
CA MET A 51 -12.09 -0.49 -0.59
C MET A 51 -11.09 0.48 -1.21
N GLY A 52 -10.31 0.03 -2.20
CA GLY A 52 -9.35 0.88 -2.90
C GLY A 52 -10.00 2.09 -3.57
N GLN A 53 -11.17 1.93 -4.19
CA GLN A 53 -11.94 3.03 -4.77
C GLN A 53 -12.40 4.04 -3.72
N LEU A 54 -12.83 3.60 -2.54
CA LEU A 54 -13.22 4.50 -1.45
C LEU A 54 -12.00 5.29 -0.94
N ILE A 55 -10.87 4.62 -0.72
CA ILE A 55 -9.61 5.28 -0.35
C ILE A 55 -9.16 6.26 -1.43
N ARG A 56 -9.39 5.95 -2.70
CA ARG A 56 -8.98 6.79 -3.83
C ARG A 56 -9.85 8.02 -4.03
N TYR A 57 -11.17 7.84 -3.94
CA TYR A 57 -12.12 8.82 -4.45
C TYR A 57 -13.02 9.44 -3.38
N ALA A 58 -13.24 8.76 -2.25
CA ALA A 58 -14.10 9.24 -1.16
C ALA A 58 -13.30 9.77 0.04
N LEU A 59 -12.19 9.13 0.37
CA LEU A 59 -11.32 9.54 1.47
C LEU A 59 -10.74 10.93 1.20
N LYS A 60 -10.89 11.80 2.19
CA LYS A 60 -10.22 13.11 2.26
C LYS A 60 -9.19 13.02 3.37
N PRO A 61 -7.97 12.51 3.10
CA PRO A 61 -7.02 12.29 4.18
C PRO A 61 -6.57 13.65 4.75
N PRO A 62 -6.50 13.80 6.09
CA PRO A 62 -6.09 15.06 6.70
C PRO A 62 -4.63 15.41 6.35
N LYS A 63 -4.25 16.68 6.45
CA LYS A 63 -2.83 17.06 6.28
C LYS A 63 -2.00 16.51 7.45
N PRO A 64 -0.84 15.86 7.20
CA PRO A 64 0.03 15.36 8.26
C PRO A 64 0.56 16.52 9.12
N VAL A 65 0.43 16.40 10.43
CA VAL A 65 0.92 17.39 11.41
C VAL A 65 1.54 16.70 12.61
N GLY A 66 2.53 17.36 13.23
CA GLY A 66 3.16 16.89 14.46
C GLY A 66 3.90 15.57 14.29
N ASP A 67 3.85 14.73 15.34
CA ASP A 67 4.40 13.38 15.31
C ASP A 67 3.62 12.51 14.32
N ILE A 68 4.30 12.05 13.26
CA ILE A 68 3.65 11.38 12.14
C ILE A 68 3.09 10.02 12.55
N GLU A 69 3.75 9.28 13.44
CA GLU A 69 3.28 7.97 13.88
C GLU A 69 1.94 8.10 14.63
N ARG A 70 1.91 8.98 15.65
CA ARG A 70 0.70 9.30 16.39
C ARG A 70 -0.39 9.84 15.48
N PHE A 71 -0.05 10.71 14.54
CA PHE A 71 -1.00 11.25 13.57
C PHE A 71 -1.62 10.13 12.72
N MET A 72 -0.80 9.21 12.23
CA MET A 72 -1.25 8.09 11.41
C MET A 72 -2.19 7.19 12.22
N ALA A 73 -1.81 6.79 13.43
CA ALA A 73 -2.60 5.92 14.31
C ALA A 73 -3.87 6.57 14.88
N THR A 74 -4.07 7.89 14.70
CA THR A 74 -5.26 8.60 15.22
C THR A 74 -6.02 9.28 14.08
N ARG A 75 -5.70 10.54 13.78
CA ARG A 75 -6.43 11.40 12.85
C ARG A 75 -6.58 10.80 11.45
N PHE A 76 -5.53 10.16 10.96
CA PHE A 76 -5.57 9.54 9.64
C PHE A 76 -6.48 8.31 9.64
N ILE A 77 -6.28 7.37 10.58
CA ILE A 77 -7.13 6.18 10.69
C ILE A 77 -8.59 6.54 10.95
N ASP A 78 -8.89 7.54 11.78
CA ASP A 78 -10.27 8.02 11.96
C ASP A 78 -10.91 8.45 10.64
N SER A 79 -10.16 9.15 9.77
CA SER A 79 -10.64 9.56 8.45
C SER A 79 -10.84 8.36 7.51
N VAL A 80 -9.95 7.36 7.55
CA VAL A 80 -10.09 6.10 6.80
C VAL A 80 -11.35 5.36 7.22
N ARG A 81 -11.55 5.17 8.53
CA ARG A 81 -12.72 4.50 9.11
C ARG A 81 -14.02 5.15 8.65
N GLU A 82 -14.14 6.46 8.81
CA GLU A 82 -15.34 7.19 8.38
C GLU A 82 -15.58 7.08 6.88
N ALA A 83 -14.53 7.15 6.04
CA ALA A 83 -14.68 6.99 4.60
C ALA A 83 -15.16 5.58 4.19
N LEU A 84 -14.62 4.54 4.82
CA LEU A 84 -15.02 3.15 4.55
C LEU A 84 -16.44 2.86 5.06
N LYS A 85 -16.79 3.39 6.23
CA LYS A 85 -18.13 3.28 6.81
C LYS A 85 -19.18 3.98 5.96
N ALA A 86 -18.96 5.25 5.62
CA ALA A 86 -19.87 6.02 4.77
C ALA A 86 -19.99 5.41 3.36
N GLY A 87 -18.93 4.78 2.87
CA GLY A 87 -18.90 4.10 1.57
C GLY A 87 -19.53 2.70 1.53
N GLY A 88 -20.03 2.21 2.67
CA GLY A 88 -20.68 0.90 2.81
C GLY A 88 -19.70 -0.29 2.80
N TRP A 89 -18.42 -0.08 3.11
CA TRP A 89 -17.41 -1.14 3.13
C TRP A 89 -17.11 -1.68 4.53
N ALA A 90 -17.23 -0.84 5.56
CA ALA A 90 -16.92 -1.26 6.93
C ALA A 90 -17.79 -2.47 7.34
N ARG A 91 -17.14 -3.54 7.77
CA ARG A 91 -17.82 -4.71 8.34
C ARG A 91 -17.77 -4.63 9.86
N ARG A 92 -18.81 -5.17 10.49
CA ARG A 92 -18.82 -5.41 11.94
C ARG A 92 -18.87 -6.91 12.15
N ASP A 93 -17.86 -7.44 12.78
CA ASP A 93 -17.88 -8.79 13.34
C ASP A 93 -17.60 -8.69 14.84
N SER A 94 -18.48 -9.26 15.67
CA SER A 94 -18.32 -9.27 17.13
C SER A 94 -17.97 -7.88 17.72
N GLU A 95 -18.66 -6.84 17.24
CA GLU A 95 -18.46 -5.41 17.58
C GLU A 95 -17.15 -4.77 17.11
N ARG A 96 -16.23 -5.52 16.51
CA ARG A 96 -15.00 -5.00 15.89
C ARG A 96 -15.29 -4.53 14.47
N GLU A 97 -14.79 -3.34 14.14
CA GLU A 97 -14.88 -2.79 12.80
C GLU A 97 -13.66 -3.22 11.97
N GLU A 98 -13.90 -3.71 10.76
CA GLU A 98 -12.85 -4.11 9.82
C GLU A 98 -12.89 -3.25 8.56
N GLY A 99 -11.71 -2.88 8.08
CA GLY A 99 -11.50 -2.19 6.82
C GLY A 99 -10.83 -3.10 5.79
N GLY A 100 -9.51 -3.06 5.76
CA GLY A 100 -8.68 -3.93 4.94
C GLY A 100 -7.24 -3.43 4.88
N THR A 101 -6.41 -4.15 4.13
CA THR A 101 -4.95 -3.98 4.18
C THR A 101 -4.44 -3.15 3.01
N PHE A 102 -3.57 -2.18 3.31
CA PHE A 102 -2.90 -1.35 2.31
C PHE A 102 -1.58 -0.77 2.82
N LEU A 103 -0.71 -0.40 1.89
CA LEU A 103 0.45 0.44 2.15
C LEU A 103 0.11 1.92 1.93
N VAL A 104 0.67 2.80 2.75
CA VAL A 104 0.56 4.24 2.61
C VAL A 104 1.91 4.91 2.85
N GLY A 105 2.37 5.66 1.86
CA GLY A 105 3.55 6.52 1.92
C GLY A 105 3.15 7.95 2.26
N VAL A 106 3.80 8.55 3.24
CA VAL A 106 3.59 9.96 3.65
C VAL A 106 4.84 10.52 4.31
N LYS A 107 5.23 11.76 3.95
CA LYS A 107 6.38 12.46 4.58
C LYS A 107 7.67 11.62 4.64
N GLY A 108 7.95 10.86 3.58
CA GLY A 108 9.15 10.00 3.48
C GLY A 108 9.10 8.72 4.32
N ARG A 109 7.98 8.43 4.97
CA ARG A 109 7.73 7.22 5.77
C ARG A 109 6.73 6.30 5.07
N LEU A 110 6.86 5.00 5.30
CA LEU A 110 6.03 3.96 4.70
C LEU A 110 5.33 3.20 5.82
N PHE A 111 4.00 3.22 5.81
CA PHE A 111 3.19 2.52 6.79
C PHE A 111 2.38 1.41 6.13
N THR A 112 2.19 0.32 6.87
CA THR A 112 1.19 -0.70 6.61
C THR A 112 -0.01 -0.44 7.50
N VAL A 113 -1.20 -0.37 6.90
CA VAL A 113 -2.47 -0.39 7.63
C VAL A 113 -3.08 -1.77 7.45
N HIS A 114 -3.41 -2.44 8.55
CA HIS A 114 -4.07 -3.75 8.50
C HIS A 114 -5.60 -3.62 8.65
N ASP A 115 -6.28 -4.74 8.48
CA ASP A 115 -7.75 -4.84 8.48
C ASP A 115 -8.40 -4.37 9.77
N ASP A 116 -7.71 -4.53 10.91
CA ASP A 116 -8.12 -4.03 12.22
C ASP A 116 -7.76 -2.56 12.51
N TYR A 117 -7.34 -1.83 11.48
CA TYR A 117 -6.89 -0.44 11.54
C TYR A 117 -5.60 -0.19 12.33
N GLN A 118 -4.86 -1.22 12.73
CA GLN A 118 -3.52 -1.00 13.26
C GLN A 118 -2.62 -0.40 12.18
N VAL A 119 -1.72 0.48 12.61
CA VAL A 119 -0.71 1.12 11.77
C VAL A 119 0.65 0.60 12.19
N ALA A 120 1.40 0.05 11.25
CA ALA A 120 2.75 -0.46 11.47
C ALA A 120 3.74 0.23 10.52
N GLU A 121 4.96 0.46 10.99
CA GLU A 121 6.10 0.85 10.15
C GLU A 121 7.21 -0.17 10.34
N ALA A 122 7.69 -0.75 9.25
CA ALA A 122 8.76 -1.74 9.28
C ALA A 122 10.13 -1.05 9.41
N ALA A 123 10.96 -1.54 10.32
CA ALA A 123 12.31 -0.99 10.57
C ALA A 123 13.25 -1.16 9.35
N ASP A 124 13.00 -2.15 8.49
CA ASP A 124 13.84 -2.43 7.32
C ASP A 124 13.72 -1.37 6.20
N GLY A 125 12.76 -0.44 6.31
CA GLY A 125 12.52 0.57 5.29
C GLY A 125 11.80 0.03 4.05
N TYR A 126 11.23 -1.17 4.11
CA TYR A 126 10.34 -1.71 3.10
C TYR A 126 9.23 -2.55 3.72
N ALA A 127 8.12 -2.69 2.99
CA ALA A 127 6.97 -3.50 3.40
C ALA A 127 6.28 -4.10 2.17
N ALA A 128 5.53 -5.17 2.34
CA ALA A 128 4.67 -5.71 1.29
C ALA A 128 3.37 -6.25 1.90
N VAL A 129 2.30 -6.26 1.11
CA VAL A 129 1.00 -6.81 1.52
C VAL A 129 0.32 -7.58 0.40
N GLY A 130 -0.54 -8.52 0.79
CA GLY A 130 -1.24 -9.44 -0.11
C GLY A 130 -0.48 -10.75 -0.28
N VAL A 131 -1.10 -11.72 -0.94
CA VAL A 131 -0.58 -13.11 -1.05
C VAL A 131 0.81 -13.26 -1.71
N GLY A 132 1.38 -12.20 -2.27
CA GLY A 132 2.75 -12.19 -2.80
C GLY A 132 3.78 -11.50 -1.88
N ASP A 133 3.40 -11.14 -0.66
CA ASP A 133 4.22 -10.33 0.25
C ASP A 133 5.52 -11.02 0.67
N GLU A 134 5.50 -12.23 1.20
CA GLU A 134 6.71 -12.93 1.66
C GLU A 134 7.74 -13.10 0.54
N ILE A 135 7.27 -13.41 -0.67
CA ILE A 135 8.13 -13.52 -1.87
C ILE A 135 8.76 -12.15 -2.20
N ALA A 136 7.94 -11.09 -2.19
CA ALA A 136 8.41 -9.74 -2.46
C ALA A 136 9.40 -9.24 -1.40
N LEU A 137 9.13 -9.52 -0.11
CA LEU A 137 10.01 -9.18 1.01
C LEU A 137 11.36 -9.90 0.88
N GLY A 138 11.37 -11.19 0.54
CA GLY A 138 12.60 -11.94 0.27
C GLY A 138 13.42 -11.33 -0.86
N ALA A 139 12.78 -10.91 -1.96
CA ALA A 139 13.45 -10.24 -3.07
C ALA A 139 14.00 -8.84 -2.69
N LEU A 140 13.27 -8.08 -1.88
CA LEU A 140 13.73 -6.78 -1.39
C LEU A 140 14.93 -6.91 -0.45
N PHE A 141 14.89 -7.89 0.46
CA PHE A 141 16.00 -8.25 1.34
C PHE A 141 17.24 -8.62 0.52
N ALA A 142 17.11 -9.56 -0.42
CA ALA A 142 18.22 -10.00 -1.26
C ALA A 142 18.82 -8.89 -2.13
N THR A 143 18.05 -7.86 -2.47
CA THR A 143 18.50 -6.74 -3.31
C THR A 143 18.96 -5.51 -2.51
N ALA A 144 18.91 -5.54 -1.17
CA ALA A 144 19.21 -4.38 -0.31
C ALA A 144 20.61 -3.79 -0.54
N GLY A 145 21.63 -4.63 -0.71
CA GLY A 145 23.01 -4.20 -0.98
C GLY A 145 23.34 -3.95 -2.45
N SER A 146 22.36 -4.06 -3.35
CA SER A 146 22.60 -3.92 -4.80
C SER A 146 22.69 -2.45 -5.22
N ARG A 147 23.25 -2.19 -6.41
CA ARG A 147 23.25 -0.87 -7.05
C ARG A 147 21.98 -0.59 -7.87
N MET A 148 20.94 -1.39 -7.68
CA MET A 148 19.69 -1.21 -8.43
C MET A 148 18.98 0.06 -7.98
N ALA A 149 18.42 0.80 -8.95
CA ALA A 149 17.52 1.92 -8.65
C ALA A 149 16.33 1.44 -7.78
N PRO A 150 15.80 2.26 -6.86
CA PRO A 150 14.73 1.86 -5.95
C PRO A 150 13.49 1.30 -6.66
N GLN A 151 13.04 1.98 -7.72
CA GLN A 151 11.91 1.53 -8.55
C GLN A 151 12.19 0.15 -9.17
N ARG A 152 13.43 -0.10 -9.58
CA ARG A 152 13.81 -1.39 -10.16
C ARG A 152 13.79 -2.50 -9.11
N ARG A 153 14.15 -2.22 -7.86
CA ARG A 153 14.04 -3.18 -6.75
C ARG A 153 12.58 -3.56 -6.49
N VAL A 154 11.68 -2.57 -6.46
CA VAL A 154 10.23 -2.80 -6.34
C VAL A 154 9.72 -3.65 -7.51
N GLU A 155 10.13 -3.35 -8.73
CA GLU A 155 9.74 -4.13 -9.91
C GLU A 155 10.26 -5.58 -9.86
N VAL A 156 11.50 -5.79 -9.43
CA VAL A 156 12.09 -7.14 -9.25
C VAL A 156 11.30 -7.94 -8.21
N ALA A 157 10.91 -7.31 -7.11
CA ALA A 157 10.10 -7.95 -6.07
C ALA A 157 8.71 -8.35 -6.60
N LEU A 158 8.05 -7.48 -7.38
CA LEU A 158 6.77 -7.79 -8.02
C LEU A 158 6.88 -8.92 -9.06
N ARG A 159 7.95 -8.92 -9.86
CA ARG A 159 8.23 -10.01 -10.83
C ARG A 159 8.49 -11.34 -10.13
N ALA A 160 9.21 -11.34 -9.01
CA ALA A 160 9.40 -12.53 -8.19
C ALA A 160 8.06 -13.04 -7.66
N ALA A 161 7.23 -12.14 -7.11
CA ALA A 161 5.90 -12.48 -6.63
C ALA A 161 5.00 -13.02 -7.77
N GLU A 162 5.01 -12.43 -8.96
CA GLU A 162 4.29 -12.94 -10.13
C GLU A 162 4.74 -14.34 -10.56
N ARG A 163 6.04 -14.64 -10.46
CA ARG A 163 6.57 -15.95 -10.83
C ARG A 163 6.08 -17.06 -9.91
N PHE A 164 5.99 -16.77 -8.60
CA PHE A 164 5.80 -17.80 -7.58
C PHE A 164 4.44 -17.73 -6.86
N SER A 165 3.63 -16.70 -7.12
CA SER A 165 2.27 -16.59 -6.60
C SER A 165 1.25 -16.54 -7.73
N ALA A 166 0.31 -17.49 -7.75
CA ALA A 166 -0.77 -17.52 -8.75
C ALA A 166 -1.68 -16.28 -8.69
N GLY A 167 -1.67 -15.57 -7.56
CA GLY A 167 -2.49 -14.39 -7.31
C GLY A 167 -1.86 -13.06 -7.72
N VAL A 168 -0.71 -13.06 -8.39
CA VAL A 168 0.01 -11.84 -8.77
C VAL A 168 0.19 -11.82 -10.29
N ARG A 169 -0.16 -10.71 -10.94
CA ARG A 169 -0.05 -10.59 -12.40
C ARG A 169 0.29 -9.17 -12.83
N GLY A 170 1.21 -9.05 -13.78
CA GLY A 170 1.45 -7.80 -14.48
C GLY A 170 0.24 -7.33 -15.32
N PRO A 171 0.32 -6.11 -15.91
CA PRO A 171 1.41 -5.16 -15.79
C PRO A 171 1.55 -4.62 -14.36
N PHE A 172 2.74 -4.10 -14.03
CA PHE A 172 3.00 -3.49 -12.74
C PHE A 172 2.92 -1.97 -12.85
N VAL A 173 2.29 -1.34 -11.86
CA VAL A 173 2.32 0.11 -11.70
C VAL A 173 3.21 0.44 -10.51
N CYS A 174 4.20 1.30 -10.71
CA CYS A 174 5.05 1.81 -9.65
C CYS A 174 5.00 3.34 -9.65
N LEU A 175 4.66 3.93 -8.52
CA LEU A 175 4.67 5.37 -8.30
C LEU A 175 5.64 5.71 -7.17
N SER A 176 6.04 6.97 -7.11
CA SER A 176 6.93 7.48 -6.07
C SER A 176 6.38 8.76 -5.47
N GLN A 177 6.57 8.90 -4.16
CA GLN A 177 6.32 10.13 -3.45
C GLN A 177 7.65 10.68 -2.94
N PRO A 178 8.14 11.79 -3.52
CA PRO A 178 9.38 12.41 -3.08
C PRO A 178 9.25 12.93 -1.63
N PRO A 179 10.38 13.24 -0.97
CA PRO A 179 10.34 13.94 0.30
C PRO A 179 9.48 15.20 0.13
N SER A 180 8.64 15.54 1.11
CA SER A 180 7.98 16.84 1.05
C SER A 180 9.09 17.89 1.11
N ALA A 181 9.11 18.82 0.14
CA ALA A 181 9.95 20.00 0.25
C ALA A 181 9.77 20.59 1.65
N LEU A 182 10.88 20.84 2.35
CA LEU A 182 10.84 21.63 3.58
C LEU A 182 10.11 22.93 3.23
N PRO A 183 9.15 23.39 4.06
CA PRO A 183 8.64 24.74 3.87
C PRO A 183 9.86 25.68 3.88
N SER A 184 9.95 26.50 2.83
CA SER A 184 10.92 27.60 2.73
C SER A 184 10.61 28.65 3.79
#